data_AF-A0A7J3VR59-F1
#
_entry.id   AF-A0A7J3VR59-F1
#
_cell.length_a   1.000
_cell.length_b   1.000
_cell.length_c   1.000
_cell.angle_alpha   90.00
_cell.angle_beta   90.00
_cell.angle_gamma   90.00
#
_symmetry.space_group_name_H-M   'P 1'
#
loop_
_entity.id
_entity.type
_entity.pdbx_description
1 polymer ?
#
loop_
_entity_poly.entity_id
_entity_poly.type
_entity_poly.pdbx_seq_one_letter_code
_entity_poly.pdbx_strand_id
1 'polypeptide(L)'
;IYTVWLKRRHTSNIVIGGFAGSCASYAGWATATGSIDPLGFLVGLIVFLWTPTHFWCLSIVGREEYANARVPMLPVLVGDKRAAKYILVNTIVLVPYSIAIAFLGLGLVYLVASIVAGIMLLHYNIRLVRNTSKDVAWHTYKLSSPYLAIIFIALMLDSIYNYPLYIIV
;
A
#
# COMPACT_ATOMS: atom_id res chain seq x y z
N ILE A 1 -21.24 9.95 5.80
CA ILE A 1 -21.51 8.52 6.14
C ILE A 1 -20.24 7.82 6.66
N TYR A 2 -19.13 7.76 5.90
CA TYR A 2 -17.86 7.12 6.30
C TYR A 2 -17.23 7.64 7.61
N THR A 3 -17.19 8.96 7.82
CA THR A 3 -16.56 9.61 9.00
C THR A 3 -17.30 9.44 10.31
N VAL A 4 -18.63 9.31 10.26
CA VAL A 4 -19.50 9.30 11.45
C VAL A 4 -19.82 7.88 11.90
N TRP A 5 -20.05 6.96 10.96
CA TRP A 5 -20.49 5.61 11.27
C TRP A 5 -19.37 4.58 11.25
N LEU A 6 -18.49 4.65 10.25
CA LEU A 6 -17.47 3.63 10.05
C LEU A 6 -16.25 3.93 10.93
N LYS A 7 -15.63 5.12 10.75
CA LYS A 7 -14.37 5.56 11.39
C LYS A 7 -14.31 5.36 12.93
N ARG A 8 -15.45 5.32 13.61
CA ARG A 8 -15.54 5.19 15.08
C ARG A 8 -16.02 3.83 15.59
N ARG A 9 -16.45 2.89 14.73
CA ARG A 9 -17.12 1.66 15.19
C ARG A 9 -16.50 0.34 14.75
N HIS A 10 -15.76 0.30 13.63
CA HIS A 10 -15.19 -0.97 13.15
C HIS A 10 -13.68 -0.90 12.93
N THR A 11 -13.00 -2.03 13.04
CA THR A 11 -11.58 -2.17 12.72
C THR A 11 -11.29 -2.11 11.21
N SER A 12 -12.34 -2.33 10.41
CA SER A 12 -12.33 -2.33 8.94
C SER A 12 -12.30 -0.95 8.30
N ASN A 13 -12.22 0.14 9.08
CA ASN A 13 -12.25 1.50 8.55
C ASN A 13 -11.17 1.73 7.49
N ILE A 14 -9.96 1.26 7.77
CA ILE A 14 -8.81 1.39 6.88
C ILE A 14 -9.01 0.55 5.61
N VAL A 15 -9.66 -0.62 5.72
CA VAL A 15 -9.94 -1.49 4.57
C VAL A 15 -10.96 -0.85 3.64
N ILE A 16 -12.05 -0.30 4.18
CA ILE A 16 -13.08 0.36 3.38
C ILE A 16 -12.56 1.68 2.78
N GLY A 17 -11.77 2.44 3.55
CA GLY A 17 -11.05 3.60 3.03
C GLY A 17 -10.07 3.26 1.92
N GLY A 18 -9.33 2.15 2.07
CA GLY A 18 -8.43 1.63 1.05
C GLY A 18 -9.16 1.24 -0.22
N PHE A 19 -10.36 0.67 -0.11
CA PHE A 19 -11.16 0.31 -1.27
C PHE A 19 -11.66 1.55 -2.02
N ALA A 20 -12.09 2.58 -1.29
CA ALA A 20 -12.42 3.87 -1.91
C ALA A 20 -11.19 4.49 -2.61
N GLY A 21 -10.00 4.39 -1.99
CA GLY A 21 -8.73 4.82 -2.58
C GLY A 21 -8.37 4.07 -3.87
N SER A 22 -8.58 2.75 -3.92
CA SER A 22 -8.36 1.97 -5.14
C SER A 22 -9.30 2.37 -6.27
N CYS A 23 -10.55 2.71 -5.97
CA CYS A 23 -11.50 3.21 -6.98
C CYS A 23 -11.03 4.56 -7.57
N ALA A 24 -10.46 5.45 -6.75
CA ALA A 24 -9.91 6.71 -7.24
C ALA A 24 -8.73 6.48 -8.20
N SER A 25 -7.83 5.54 -7.87
CA SER A 25 -6.75 5.15 -8.78
C SER A 25 -7.27 4.55 -10.09
N TYR A 26 -8.31 3.71 -10.02
CA TYR A 26 -8.88 3.10 -11.22
C TYR A 26 -9.58 4.14 -12.11
N ALA A 27 -10.25 5.12 -11.52
CA ALA A 27 -10.81 6.25 -12.25
C ALA A 27 -9.71 7.08 -12.95
N GLY A 28 -8.58 7.30 -12.27
CA GLY A 28 -7.41 7.97 -12.86
C GLY A 28 -6.85 7.21 -14.06
N TRP A 29 -6.73 5.87 -13.94
CA TRP A 29 -6.36 5.00 -15.06
C TRP A 29 -7.33 5.15 -16.23
N ALA A 30 -8.64 4.97 -15.99
CA ALA A 30 -9.65 5.02 -17.05
C ALA A 30 -9.69 6.38 -17.76
N THR A 31 -9.39 7.46 -17.03
CA THR A 31 -9.29 8.80 -17.62
C THR A 31 -8.04 8.93 -18.51
N ALA A 32 -6.92 8.33 -18.13
CA ALA A 32 -5.68 8.40 -18.87
C ALA A 32 -5.68 7.49 -20.12
N THR A 33 -6.27 6.29 -20.03
CA THR A 33 -6.29 5.31 -21.11
C THR A 33 -7.54 5.37 -21.99
N GLY A 34 -8.62 5.97 -21.50
CA GLY A 34 -9.93 5.93 -22.13
C GLY A 34 -10.62 4.56 -22.03
N SER A 35 -10.14 3.65 -21.18
CA SER A 35 -10.63 2.28 -21.04
C SER A 35 -10.89 1.87 -19.59
N ILE A 36 -11.92 1.05 -19.38
CA ILE A 36 -12.21 0.37 -18.11
C ILE A 36 -11.74 -1.07 -18.27
N ASP A 37 -10.43 -1.28 -18.21
CA ASP A 37 -9.80 -2.59 -18.41
C ASP A 37 -9.33 -3.23 -17.09
N PRO A 38 -9.17 -4.57 -17.08
CA PRO A 38 -8.76 -5.30 -15.88
C PRO A 38 -7.41 -4.88 -15.32
N LEU A 39 -6.45 -4.43 -16.15
CA LEU A 39 -5.12 -4.05 -15.68
C LEU A 39 -5.20 -2.79 -14.81
N GLY A 40 -6.01 -1.80 -15.20
CA GLY A 40 -6.28 -0.62 -14.38
C GLY A 40 -6.89 -0.94 -13.02
N PHE A 41 -7.79 -1.92 -12.95
CA PHE A 41 -8.35 -2.39 -11.68
C PHE A 41 -7.28 -3.05 -10.80
N LEU A 42 -6.42 -3.88 -11.39
CA LEU A 42 -5.33 -4.56 -10.68
C LEU A 42 -4.29 -3.56 -10.14
N VAL A 43 -4.00 -2.48 -10.88
CA VAL A 43 -3.18 -1.36 -10.40
C VAL A 43 -3.86 -0.66 -9.22
N GLY A 44 -5.16 -0.40 -9.31
CA GLY A 44 -5.95 0.14 -8.20
C GLY A 44 -5.86 -0.73 -6.93
N LEU A 45 -5.86 -2.06 -7.07
CA LEU A 45 -5.70 -2.97 -5.94
C LEU A 45 -4.34 -2.86 -5.22
N ILE A 46 -3.28 -2.34 -5.86
CA ILE A 46 -2.03 -2.01 -5.16
C ILE A 46 -2.30 -0.95 -4.09
N VAL A 47 -3.08 0.08 -4.40
CA VAL A 47 -3.47 1.13 -3.44
C VAL A 47 -4.22 0.51 -2.27
N PHE A 48 -5.16 -0.38 -2.57
CA PHE A 48 -5.92 -1.10 -1.54
C PHE A 48 -5.01 -1.91 -0.62
N LEU A 49 -4.10 -2.71 -1.18
CA LEU A 49 -3.19 -3.55 -0.42
C LEU A 49 -2.15 -2.75 0.37
N TRP A 50 -1.69 -1.61 -0.15
CA TRP A 50 -0.74 -0.72 0.51
C TRP A 50 -1.35 0.03 1.69
N THR A 51 -2.64 0.39 1.59
CA THR A 51 -3.35 1.22 2.58
C THR A 51 -3.23 0.65 4.01
N PRO A 52 -3.54 -0.63 4.30
CA PRO A 52 -3.36 -1.20 5.63
C PRO A 52 -1.94 -1.08 6.18
N THR A 53 -0.93 -1.45 5.38
CA THR A 53 0.50 -1.34 5.78
C THR A 53 0.84 0.09 6.18
N HIS A 54 0.46 1.08 5.37
CA HIS A 54 0.79 2.49 5.60
C HIS A 54 0.08 3.05 6.84
N PHE A 55 -1.24 2.92 6.92
CA PHE A 55 -2.02 3.51 8.02
C PHE A 55 -1.81 2.79 9.34
N TRP A 56 -1.56 1.47 9.35
CA TRP A 56 -1.26 0.78 10.59
C TRP A 56 0.09 1.19 11.18
N CYS A 57 1.10 1.46 10.34
CA CYS A 57 2.36 2.06 10.81
C CYS A 57 2.12 3.40 11.53
N LEU A 58 1.32 4.29 10.92
CA LEU A 58 0.95 5.57 11.54
C LEU A 58 0.21 5.36 12.87
N SER A 59 -0.66 4.35 12.94
CA SER A 59 -1.42 4.07 14.14
C SER A 59 -0.60 3.50 15.30
N ILE A 60 0.60 2.94 15.03
CA ILE A 60 1.55 2.58 16.09
C ILE A 60 2.19 3.86 16.68
N VAL A 61 2.50 4.85 15.83
CA VAL A 61 3.08 6.13 16.27
C VAL A 61 2.09 6.88 17.17
N GLY A 62 0.85 7.05 16.70
CA GLY A 62 -0.21 7.78 17.41
C GLY A 62 -1.11 6.93 18.31
N ARG A 63 -0.61 5.78 18.80
CA ARG A 63 -1.45 4.78 19.47
C ARG A 63 -2.22 5.33 20.68
N GLU A 64 -1.56 6.16 21.49
CA GLU A 64 -2.15 6.74 22.70
C GLU A 64 -3.26 7.73 22.34
N GLU A 65 -3.03 8.56 21.32
CA GLU A 65 -4.00 9.51 20.80
C GLU A 65 -5.23 8.81 20.23
N TYR A 66 -5.03 7.71 19.47
CA TYR A 66 -6.14 6.88 18.98
C TYR A 66 -6.91 6.20 20.11
N ALA A 67 -6.22 5.73 21.15
CA ALA A 67 -6.85 5.12 22.33
C ALA A 67 -7.70 6.15 23.10
N ASN A 68 -7.14 7.34 23.37
CA ASN A 68 -7.83 8.44 24.06
C ASN A 68 -9.04 8.94 23.26
N ALA A 69 -8.94 8.98 21.92
CA ALA A 69 -10.03 9.33 21.03
C ALA A 69 -11.06 8.20 20.82
N ARG A 70 -10.87 7.02 21.44
CA ARG A 70 -11.70 5.82 21.28
C ARG A 70 -11.84 5.38 19.81
N VAL A 71 -10.77 5.52 19.03
CA VAL A 71 -10.71 5.08 17.64
C VAL A 71 -10.10 3.66 17.60
N PRO A 72 -10.84 2.65 17.13
CA PRO A 72 -10.41 1.25 17.18
C PRO A 72 -9.38 0.90 16.10
N MET A 73 -8.19 1.53 16.16
CA MET A 73 -7.07 1.17 15.30
C MET A 73 -6.47 -0.18 15.69
N LEU A 74 -5.92 -0.92 14.72
CA LEU A 74 -5.39 -2.26 14.94
C LEU A 74 -4.40 -2.34 16.14
N PRO A 75 -3.39 -1.45 16.28
CA PRO A 75 -2.46 -1.51 17.42
C PRO A 75 -3.10 -1.21 18.77
N VAL A 76 -4.18 -0.43 18.80
CA VAL A 76 -4.96 -0.18 20.03
C VAL A 76 -5.59 -1.47 20.55
N LEU A 77 -6.01 -2.36 19.64
CA LEU A 77 -6.75 -3.58 19.97
C LEU A 77 -5.86 -4.79 20.23
N VAL A 78 -4.83 -4.99 19.40
CA VAL A 78 -3.98 -6.20 19.47
C VAL A 78 -2.58 -5.94 20.02
N GLY A 79 -2.23 -4.67 20.26
CA GLY A 79 -0.90 -4.24 20.67
C GLY A 79 0.09 -4.12 19.50
N ASP A 80 1.13 -3.31 19.69
CA ASP A 80 2.08 -2.91 18.65
C ASP A 80 2.81 -4.10 18.02
N LYS A 81 3.22 -5.09 18.84
CA LYS A 81 3.91 -6.30 18.36
C LYS A 81 3.06 -7.16 17.43
N ARG A 82 1.76 -7.33 17.71
CA ARG A 82 0.87 -8.10 16.82
C ARG A 82 0.51 -7.28 15.60
N ALA A 83 0.27 -5.98 15.75
CA ALA A 83 0.03 -5.08 14.63
C ALA A 83 1.20 -5.07 13.64
N ALA A 84 2.45 -5.01 14.12
CA ALA A 84 3.65 -5.10 13.27
C ALA A 84 3.70 -6.39 12.46
N LYS A 85 3.28 -7.54 13.04
CA LYS A 85 3.18 -8.80 12.29
C LYS A 85 2.12 -8.74 11.20
N TYR A 86 0.94 -8.17 11.47
CA TYR A 86 -0.10 -7.99 10.45
C TYR A 86 0.33 -7.05 9.32
N ILE A 87 1.06 -5.99 9.65
CA ILE A 87 1.69 -5.08 8.68
C ILE A 87 2.65 -5.86 7.79
N LEU A 88 3.55 -6.66 8.38
CA LEU A 88 4.50 -7.47 7.62
C LEU A 88 3.80 -8.50 6.72
N VAL A 89 2.79 -9.21 7.22
CA VAL A 89 1.99 -10.16 6.42
C VAL A 89 1.34 -9.45 5.24
N ASN A 90 0.73 -8.28 5.47
CA ASN A 90 0.13 -7.50 4.39
C ASN A 90 1.19 -7.03 3.36
N THR A 91 2.39 -6.66 3.82
CA THR A 91 3.51 -6.32 2.92
C THR A 91 3.99 -7.52 2.11
N ILE A 92 4.05 -8.72 2.70
CA ILE A 92 4.41 -9.97 2.03
C ILE A 92 3.36 -10.35 0.96
N VAL A 93 2.12 -9.88 1.07
CA VAL A 93 1.12 -10.02 0.01
C VAL A 93 1.27 -8.92 -1.05
N LEU A 94 1.42 -7.66 -0.62
CA LEU A 94 1.54 -6.49 -1.48
C LEU A 94 2.73 -6.58 -2.44
N VAL A 95 3.92 -6.95 -1.94
CA VAL A 95 5.14 -6.91 -2.75
C VAL A 95 5.09 -7.91 -3.92
N PRO A 96 4.82 -9.21 -3.70
CA PRO A 96 4.66 -10.16 -4.80
C PRO A 96 3.51 -9.78 -5.72
N TYR A 97 2.39 -9.26 -5.19
CA TYR A 97 1.29 -8.77 -6.01
C TYR A 97 1.75 -7.65 -6.95
N SER A 98 2.44 -6.62 -6.41
CA SER A 98 2.94 -5.50 -7.20
C SER A 98 3.95 -5.90 -8.28
N ILE A 99 4.74 -6.95 -8.04
CA ILE A 99 5.68 -7.51 -9.01
C ILE A 99 4.94 -8.37 -10.06
N ALA A 100 3.98 -9.19 -9.63
CA ALA A 100 3.25 -10.10 -10.50
C ALA A 100 2.46 -9.37 -11.59
N ILE A 101 1.89 -8.19 -11.27
CA ILE A 101 1.16 -7.42 -12.28
C ILE A 101 2.07 -6.88 -13.39
N ALA A 102 3.39 -6.81 -13.18
CA ALA A 102 4.32 -6.39 -14.22
C ALA A 102 4.20 -7.28 -15.47
N PHE A 103 3.98 -8.58 -15.26
CA PHE A 103 3.86 -9.58 -16.31
C PHE A 103 2.51 -9.55 -17.05
N LEU A 104 1.59 -8.65 -16.68
CA LEU A 104 0.27 -8.52 -17.31
C LEU A 104 0.21 -7.41 -18.36
N GLY A 105 1.36 -6.97 -18.87
CA GLY A 105 1.46 -5.97 -19.94
C GLY A 105 2.23 -4.70 -19.55
N LEU A 106 2.91 -4.70 -18.39
CA LEU A 106 3.84 -3.63 -18.04
C LEU A 106 5.27 -4.03 -18.45
N GLY A 107 6.14 -3.05 -18.56
CA GLY A 107 7.50 -3.17 -19.03
C GLY A 107 8.54 -3.27 -17.92
N LEU A 108 9.80 -3.26 -18.35
CA LEU A 108 10.98 -3.43 -17.51
C LEU A 108 11.13 -2.29 -16.48
N VAL A 109 10.71 -1.06 -16.82
CA VAL A 109 10.83 0.10 -15.92
C VAL A 109 9.96 -0.10 -14.69
N TYR A 110 8.71 -0.52 -14.92
CA TYR A 110 7.79 -0.85 -13.83
C TYR A 110 8.31 -2.03 -13.00
N LEU A 111 8.77 -3.11 -13.66
CA LEU A 111 9.26 -4.30 -12.96
C LEU A 111 10.41 -3.96 -12.00
N VAL A 112 11.45 -3.28 -12.48
CA VAL A 112 12.62 -2.91 -11.65
C VAL A 112 12.20 -2.00 -10.50
N ALA A 113 11.36 -0.99 -10.76
CA ALA A 113 10.89 -0.07 -9.72
C ALA A 113 10.07 -0.79 -8.64
N SER A 114 9.18 -1.71 -9.04
CA SER A 114 8.35 -2.49 -8.11
C SER A 114 9.18 -3.40 -7.20
N ILE A 115 10.24 -4.01 -7.74
CA ILE A 115 11.18 -4.85 -6.97
C ILE A 115 11.95 -3.99 -5.96
N VAL A 116 12.56 -2.89 -6.42
CA VAL A 116 13.37 -2.01 -5.55
C VAL A 116 12.52 -1.42 -4.43
N ALA A 117 11.37 -0.82 -4.78
CA ALA A 117 10.45 -0.25 -3.80
C ALA A 117 9.89 -1.31 -2.85
N GLY A 118 9.60 -2.51 -3.37
CA GLY A 118 9.11 -3.64 -2.57
C GLY A 118 10.14 -4.17 -1.58
N ILE A 119 11.40 -4.32 -1.98
CA ILE A 119 12.50 -4.73 -1.09
C ILE A 119 12.70 -3.69 0.02
N MET A 120 12.71 -2.40 -0.33
CA MET A 120 12.82 -1.33 0.67
C MET A 120 11.67 -1.41 1.67
N LEU A 121 10.42 -1.49 1.21
CA LEU A 121 9.26 -1.58 2.09
C LEU A 121 9.31 -2.83 2.98
N LEU A 122 9.67 -3.99 2.43
CA LEU A 122 9.78 -5.24 3.18
C LEU A 122 10.87 -5.16 4.26
N HIS A 123 12.04 -4.59 3.94
CA HIS A 123 13.13 -4.40 4.89
C HIS A 123 12.69 -3.62 6.14
N TYR A 124 11.99 -2.49 5.94
CA TYR A 124 11.52 -1.67 7.06
C TYR A 124 10.40 -2.33 7.86
N ASN A 125 9.49 -3.05 7.20
CA ASN A 125 8.46 -3.80 7.92
C ASN A 125 9.04 -4.96 8.75
N ILE A 126 10.11 -5.63 8.27
CA ILE A 126 10.86 -6.61 9.08
C ILE A 126 11.51 -5.93 10.28
N ARG A 127 12.11 -4.74 10.09
CA ARG A 127 12.69 -3.95 11.19
C ARG A 127 11.64 -3.55 12.21
N LEU A 128 10.43 -3.19 11.77
CA LEU A 128 9.30 -2.85 12.63
C LEU A 128 8.84 -4.03 13.49
N VAL A 129 8.80 -5.25 12.95
CA VAL A 129 8.48 -6.45 13.74
C VAL A 129 9.52 -6.72 14.83
N ARG A 130 10.81 -6.44 14.55
CA ARG A 130 11.91 -6.62 15.51
C ARG A 130 11.91 -5.54 16.60
N ASN A 131 11.58 -4.30 16.24
CA ASN A 131 11.54 -3.17 17.15
C ASN A 131 10.33 -2.27 16.85
N THR A 132 9.30 -2.36 17.68
CA THR A 132 8.06 -1.59 17.56
C THR A 132 8.13 -0.22 18.23
N SER A 133 9.33 0.38 18.35
CA SER A 133 9.45 1.73 18.90
C SER A 133 8.73 2.76 18.02
N LYS A 134 8.24 3.83 18.63
CA LYS A 134 7.59 4.94 17.90
C LYS A 134 8.48 5.49 16.79
N ASP A 135 9.80 5.55 17.02
CA ASP A 135 10.79 5.99 16.03
C ASP A 135 10.84 5.08 14.78
N VAL A 136 10.93 3.75 14.98
CA VAL A 136 10.96 2.80 13.85
C VAL A 136 9.63 2.80 13.11
N ALA A 137 8.50 2.88 13.82
CA ALA A 137 7.18 3.01 13.22
C ALA A 137 7.04 4.29 12.39
N TRP A 138 7.56 5.41 12.88
CA TRP A 138 7.56 6.68 12.17
C TRP A 138 8.40 6.65 10.88
N HIS A 139 9.60 6.08 10.95
CA HIS A 139 10.44 5.88 9.78
C HIS A 139 9.79 4.94 8.76
N THR A 140 9.19 3.84 9.22
CA THR A 140 8.48 2.88 8.36
C THR A 140 7.29 3.54 7.68
N TYR A 141 6.50 4.34 8.40
CA TYR A 141 5.42 5.15 7.85
C TYR A 141 5.92 6.11 6.76
N LYS A 142 6.95 6.92 7.07
CA LYS A 142 7.52 7.88 6.12
C LYS A 142 8.06 7.22 4.85
N LEU A 143 8.65 6.03 4.96
CA LEU A 143 9.20 5.30 3.82
C LEU A 143 8.16 4.49 3.05
N SER A 144 7.07 4.10 3.70
CA SER A 144 5.91 3.54 2.98
C SER A 144 5.18 4.59 2.15
N SER A 145 5.25 5.88 2.49
CA SER A 145 4.62 6.97 1.72
C SER A 145 5.15 7.09 0.27
N PRO A 146 6.47 7.16 0.01
CA PRO A 146 6.98 7.24 -1.35
C PRO A 146 6.82 5.93 -2.14
N TYR A 147 6.56 4.78 -1.50
CA TYR A 147 6.37 3.51 -2.22
C TYR A 147 5.31 3.67 -3.33
N LEU A 148 4.12 4.18 -2.98
CA LEU A 148 3.05 4.31 -3.96
C LEU A 148 3.36 5.36 -5.05
N ALA A 149 4.04 6.45 -4.68
CA ALA A 149 4.51 7.44 -5.63
C ALA A 149 5.52 6.84 -6.61
N ILE A 150 6.47 6.04 -6.13
CA ILE A 150 7.46 5.33 -6.97
C ILE A 150 6.74 4.39 -7.94
N ILE A 151 5.76 3.61 -7.46
CA ILE A 151 4.98 2.69 -8.30
C ILE A 151 4.24 3.45 -9.41
N PHE A 152 3.55 4.54 -9.10
CA PHE A 152 2.82 5.31 -10.12
C PHE A 152 3.73 6.09 -11.07
N ILE A 153 4.83 6.67 -10.57
CA ILE A 153 5.83 7.31 -11.43
C ILE A 153 6.45 6.27 -12.37
N ALA A 154 6.78 5.09 -11.86
CA ALA A 154 7.32 4.01 -12.69
C ALA A 154 6.31 3.57 -13.75
N LEU A 155 5.03 3.45 -13.41
CA LEU A 155 3.95 3.14 -14.35
C LEU A 155 3.80 4.20 -15.44
N MET A 156 3.89 5.49 -15.09
CA MET A 156 3.89 6.58 -16.06
C MET A 156 5.12 6.53 -16.99
N LEU A 157 6.31 6.34 -16.43
CA LEU A 157 7.54 6.24 -17.22
C LEU A 157 7.54 5.02 -18.13
N ASP A 158 7.04 3.89 -17.63
CA ASP A 158 6.92 2.65 -18.38
C ASP A 158 5.98 2.82 -19.59
N SER A 159 4.86 3.53 -19.41
CA SER A 159 3.96 3.90 -20.52
C SER A 159 4.61 4.82 -21.57
N ILE A 160 5.65 5.57 -21.21
CA ILE A 160 6.38 6.46 -22.13
C ILE A 160 7.47 5.67 -22.88
N TYR A 161 8.29 4.91 -22.15
CA TYR A 161 9.47 4.24 -22.71
C TYR A 161 9.17 2.87 -23.32
N ASN A 162 8.10 2.19 -22.86
CA ASN A 162 7.61 0.91 -23.38
C ASN A 162 8.72 -0.11 -23.65
N TYR A 163 9.54 -0.46 -22.65
CA TYR A 163 10.48 -1.57 -22.75
C TYR A 163 9.76 -2.88 -22.42
N PRO A 164 9.29 -3.67 -23.41
CA PRO A 164 8.42 -4.81 -23.12
C PRO A 164 9.19 -5.93 -22.42
N LEU A 165 8.53 -6.62 -21.48
CA LEU A 165 9.10 -7.79 -20.80
C LEU A 165 9.18 -9.02 -21.70
N TYR A 166 8.38 -9.05 -22.77
CA TYR A 166 8.40 -10.09 -23.80
C TYR A 166 8.65 -9.42 -25.15
N ILE A 167 9.65 -9.90 -25.90
CA ILE A 167 9.73 -9.64 -27.33
C ILE A 167 8.57 -10.41 -27.93
N ILE A 168 7.49 -9.73 -28.33
CA ILE A 168 6.54 -10.32 -29.26
C ILE A 168 7.32 -10.53 -30.55
N VAL A 169 7.69 -11.77 -30.83
CA VAL A 169 8.10 -12.24 -32.17
C VAL A 169 6.86 -12.40 -33.02
#